data_AF-A0A960IC43-F1
#
_entry.id   AF-A0A960IC43-F1
#
_cell.length_a   1.000
_cell.length_b   1.000
_cell.length_c   1.000
_cell.angle_alpha   90.00
_cell.angle_beta   90.00
_cell.angle_gamma   90.00
#
_symmetry.space_group_name_H-M   'P 1'
#
loop_
_entity.id
_entity.type
_entity.pdbx_description
1 polymer ?
#
loop_
_entity_poly.entity_id
_entity_poly.type
_entity_poly.pdbx_seq_one_letter_code
_entity_poly.pdbx_strand_id
1 'polypeptide(L)'
;MNVTAVGGTATSFLTVWPADAPRPLASSLNWVAGAPPTPNKVDVQLSADGAFRVFNLAGDVDIIADVVGYYVPASSGGTEQGLIESTGPAGPAGPAGATGPSGPAGPAGPAGPAGEAGPKGDKGDQGDVGPAGPVGEAGPEGPAGPAGDVGPAGATG
;
A
#
# COMPACT_ATOMS: atom_id res chain seq x y z
N MET A 1 -25.93 -8.90 10.50
CA MET A 1 -24.53 -8.43 10.47
C MET A 1 -24.00 -8.42 11.89
N ASN A 2 -22.85 -9.04 12.11
CA ASN A 2 -22.18 -9.09 13.40
C ASN A 2 -21.20 -7.92 13.47
N VAL A 3 -21.27 -7.13 14.52
CA VAL A 3 -20.37 -5.98 14.71
C VAL A 3 -19.59 -6.17 15.98
N THR A 4 -18.26 -6.01 15.88
CA THR A 4 -17.34 -6.04 17.00
C THR A 4 -16.57 -4.72 17.07
N ALA A 5 -16.47 -4.13 18.25
CA ALA A 5 -15.66 -2.95 18.51
C ALA A 5 -14.29 -3.35 19.07
N VAL A 6 -13.21 -2.77 18.53
CA VAL A 6 -11.82 -3.03 18.96
C VAL A 6 -11.02 -1.72 19.04
N GLY A 7 -9.93 -1.72 19.81
CA GLY A 7 -8.96 -0.62 19.78
C GLY A 7 -9.43 0.73 20.33
N GLY A 8 -10.51 0.79 21.12
CA GLY A 8 -11.07 2.04 21.62
C GLY A 8 -10.07 2.92 22.40
N THR A 9 -9.92 4.18 22.01
CA THR A 9 -8.94 5.13 22.61
C THR A 9 -9.46 5.87 23.85
N ALA A 10 -10.76 5.87 24.07
CA ALA A 10 -11.44 6.44 25.24
C ALA A 10 -12.57 5.53 25.72
N THR A 11 -12.92 5.58 27.00
CA THR A 11 -14.11 4.88 27.55
C THR A 11 -15.35 5.45 26.89
N SER A 12 -16.08 4.62 26.15
CA SER A 12 -17.18 5.07 25.30
C SER A 12 -18.10 3.89 24.96
N PHE A 13 -19.08 4.16 24.11
CA PHE A 13 -20.02 3.19 23.59
C PHE A 13 -20.27 3.37 22.10
N LEU A 14 -20.69 2.28 21.48
CA LEU A 14 -21.15 2.22 20.11
C LEU A 14 -22.66 1.98 20.13
N THR A 15 -23.40 2.73 19.33
CA THR A 15 -24.76 2.35 18.92
C THR A 15 -24.71 2.01 17.45
N VAL A 16 -25.26 0.85 17.08
CA VAL A 16 -25.35 0.40 15.69
C VAL A 16 -26.80 0.04 15.39
N TRP A 17 -27.35 0.54 14.29
CA TRP A 17 -28.76 0.37 13.96
C TRP A 17 -29.02 0.45 12.44
N PRO A 18 -30.18 -0.04 11.95
CA PRO A 18 -30.60 0.16 10.57
C PRO A 18 -30.67 1.65 10.23
N ALA A 19 -30.14 2.06 9.07
CA ALA A 19 -30.19 3.42 8.58
C ALA A 19 -31.61 3.98 8.36
N ASP A 20 -32.59 3.10 8.10
CA ASP A 20 -34.02 3.42 7.97
C ASP A 20 -34.78 3.48 9.30
N ALA A 21 -34.12 3.19 10.43
CA ALA A 21 -34.68 3.26 11.76
C ALA A 21 -34.17 4.49 12.55
N PRO A 22 -34.98 5.01 13.50
CA PRO A 22 -34.50 6.01 14.44
C PRO A 22 -33.38 5.43 15.31
N ARG A 23 -32.40 6.27 15.68
CA ARG A 23 -31.28 5.85 16.53
C ARG A 23 -31.82 5.35 17.88
N PRO A 24 -31.45 4.13 18.32
CA PRO A 24 -31.78 3.65 19.65
C PRO A 24 -31.21 4.55 20.75
N LEU A 25 -31.93 4.64 21.88
CA LEU A 25 -31.45 5.37 23.06
C LEU A 25 -30.45 4.55 23.88
N ALA A 26 -30.43 3.23 23.70
CA ALA A 26 -29.50 2.33 24.36
C ALA A 26 -28.25 2.08 23.50
N SER A 27 -27.10 1.99 24.15
CA SER A 27 -25.84 1.55 23.56
C SER A 27 -25.92 0.08 23.10
N SER A 28 -25.33 -0.24 21.96
CA SER A 28 -25.19 -1.60 21.45
C SER A 28 -23.95 -2.30 22.00
N LEU A 29 -22.85 -1.57 22.17
CA LEU A 29 -21.56 -2.07 22.68
C LEU A 29 -20.93 -1.03 23.60
N ASN A 30 -20.32 -1.48 24.69
CA ASN A 30 -19.63 -0.62 25.65
C ASN A 30 -18.18 -1.09 25.85
N TRP A 31 -17.25 -0.17 26.08
CA TRP A 31 -15.86 -0.50 26.42
C TRP A 31 -15.23 0.53 27.35
N VAL A 32 -14.11 0.14 27.95
CA VAL A 32 -13.29 0.97 28.84
C VAL A 32 -11.90 1.10 28.23
N ALA A 33 -11.38 2.32 28.14
CA ALA A 33 -10.04 2.55 27.60
C ALA A 33 -8.98 1.83 28.43
N GLY A 34 -8.05 1.14 27.76
CA GLY A 34 -6.97 0.41 28.42
C GLY A 34 -7.38 -0.88 29.14
N ALA A 35 -8.67 -1.25 29.10
CA ALA A 35 -9.10 -2.58 29.52
C ALA A 35 -8.61 -3.63 28.50
N PRO A 36 -8.33 -4.88 28.94
CA PRO A 36 -8.06 -5.97 28.01
C PRO A 36 -9.19 -6.07 26.98
N PRO A 37 -8.90 -6.38 25.71
CA PRO A 37 -9.92 -6.53 24.69
C PRO A 37 -10.88 -7.65 25.09
N THR A 38 -12.06 -7.28 25.59
CA THR A 38 -13.19 -8.18 25.75
C THR A 38 -13.95 -8.19 24.43
N PRO A 39 -14.04 -9.32 23.71
CA PRO A 39 -14.81 -9.39 22.49
C PRO A 39 -16.27 -9.02 22.78
N ASN A 40 -16.69 -7.84 22.33
CA ASN A 40 -18.04 -7.35 22.53
C ASN A 40 -18.71 -7.32 21.15
N LYS A 41 -19.71 -8.19 20.95
CA LYS A 41 -20.39 -8.37 19.66
C LYS A 41 -21.87 -8.00 19.75
N VAL A 42 -22.40 -7.44 18.68
CA VAL A 42 -23.84 -7.20 18.53
C VAL A 42 -24.30 -7.61 17.14
N ASP A 43 -25.49 -8.19 17.08
CA ASP A 43 -26.15 -8.53 15.83
C ASP A 43 -27.05 -7.36 15.42
N VAL A 44 -26.89 -6.91 14.19
CA VAL A 44 -27.58 -5.75 13.63
C VAL A 44 -28.33 -6.17 12.39
N GLN A 45 -29.61 -5.80 12.33
CA GLN A 45 -30.41 -5.87 11.11
C GLN A 45 -29.99 -4.75 10.15
N LEU A 46 -29.89 -5.07 8.87
CA LEU A 46 -29.64 -4.08 7.82
C LEU A 46 -30.95 -3.48 7.33
N SER A 47 -30.89 -2.25 6.85
CA SER A 47 -32.03 -1.56 6.22
C SER A 47 -32.43 -2.20 4.89
N ALA A 48 -33.54 -1.75 4.31
CA ALA A 48 -34.01 -2.18 2.99
C ALA A 48 -33.12 -1.79 1.78
N ASP A 49 -31.99 -1.13 2.01
CA ASP A 49 -30.93 -0.85 1.03
C ASP A 49 -29.57 -1.46 1.44
N GLY A 50 -29.55 -2.26 2.52
CA GLY A 50 -28.34 -2.85 3.08
C GLY A 50 -27.55 -1.90 3.98
N ALA A 51 -28.00 -0.67 4.20
CA ALA A 51 -27.27 0.31 5.01
C ALA A 51 -27.48 0.13 6.52
N PHE A 52 -26.48 0.57 7.28
CA PHE A 52 -26.53 0.71 8.73
C PHE A 52 -25.86 2.01 9.15
N ARG A 53 -26.12 2.44 10.38
CA ARG A 53 -25.51 3.63 10.98
C ARG A 53 -24.79 3.26 12.26
N VAL A 54 -23.79 4.07 12.57
CA VAL A 54 -22.93 3.92 13.72
C VAL A 54 -22.82 5.25 14.44
N PHE A 55 -22.87 5.23 15.76
CA PHE A 55 -22.59 6.38 16.62
C PHE A 55 -21.62 5.97 17.70
N ASN A 56 -20.51 6.71 17.81
CA ASN A 56 -19.58 6.66 18.92
C ASN A 56 -19.66 7.97 19.72
N LEU A 57 -19.66 7.89 21.05
CA LEU A 57 -19.76 9.09 21.90
C LEU A 57 -18.42 9.83 22.04
N ALA A 58 -17.31 9.09 22.18
CA ALA A 58 -16.00 9.68 22.46
C ALA A 58 -14.85 8.79 21.96
N GLY A 59 -13.73 9.44 21.64
CA GLY A 59 -12.52 8.80 21.14
C GLY A 59 -12.69 8.17 19.75
N ASP A 60 -11.71 7.37 19.38
CA ASP A 60 -11.69 6.58 18.16
C ASP A 60 -11.87 5.11 18.51
N VAL A 61 -12.49 4.36 17.61
CA VAL A 61 -12.73 2.93 17.75
C VAL A 61 -12.71 2.28 16.37
N ASP A 62 -12.05 1.13 16.28
CA ASP A 62 -12.07 0.32 15.08
C ASP A 62 -13.26 -0.63 15.13
N ILE A 63 -13.89 -0.86 13.98
CA ILE A 63 -15.08 -1.73 13.88
C ILE A 63 -14.79 -2.85 12.89
N ILE A 64 -15.03 -4.07 13.34
CA ILE A 64 -15.05 -5.25 12.48
C ILE A 64 -16.53 -5.59 12.25
N ALA A 65 -16.97 -5.50 11.00
CA ALA A 65 -18.32 -5.87 10.57
C ALA A 65 -18.27 -7.14 9.72
N ASP A 66 -18.87 -8.20 10.20
CA ASP A 66 -18.99 -9.49 9.52
C ASP A 66 -20.44 -9.71 9.10
N VAL A 67 -20.70 -9.83 7.80
CA VAL A 67 -22.04 -10.06 7.27
C VAL A 67 -22.23 -11.55 7.11
N VAL A 68 -22.87 -12.17 8.10
CA VAL A 68 -23.31 -13.57 7.98
C VAL A 68 -24.54 -13.63 7.08
N GLY A 69 -24.36 -14.12 5.85
CA GLY A 69 -25.40 -14.26 4.82
C GLY A 69 -25.31 -13.20 3.71
N TYR A 70 -26.36 -13.10 2.87
CA TYR A 70 -26.43 -12.15 1.76
C TYR A 70 -27.67 -11.26 1.87
N TYR A 71 -27.53 -9.99 1.50
CA TYR A 71 -28.61 -9.01 1.48
C TYR A 71 -29.17 -8.88 0.07
N VAL A 72 -30.46 -9.19 -0.14
CA VAL A 72 -31.14 -8.99 -1.42
C VAL A 72 -31.97 -7.70 -1.34
N PRO A 73 -31.62 -6.62 -2.06
CA PRO A 73 -32.43 -5.42 -2.08
C PRO A 73 -33.80 -5.71 -2.69
N ALA A 74 -34.86 -5.19 -2.06
CA ALA A 74 -36.25 -5.44 -2.47
C ALA A 74 -36.58 -5.00 -3.92
N SER A 75 -35.71 -4.21 -4.56
CA SER A 75 -35.86 -3.75 -5.95
C SER A 75 -35.41 -4.75 -7.02
N SER A 76 -34.69 -5.81 -6.67
CA SER A 76 -34.32 -6.84 -7.65
C SER A 76 -35.42 -7.91 -7.70
N GLY A 77 -36.40 -7.72 -8.59
CA GLY A 77 -37.44 -8.70 -8.92
C GLY A 77 -36.90 -9.97 -9.61
N GLY A 78 -35.80 -10.54 -9.12
CA GLY A 78 -35.19 -11.76 -9.61
C GLY A 78 -35.53 -12.94 -8.70
N THR A 79 -36.20 -13.93 -9.26
CA THR A 79 -36.19 -15.32 -8.78
C THR A 79 -34.77 -15.74 -8.43
N GLU A 80 -34.59 -16.50 -7.33
CA GLU A 80 -33.34 -17.16 -6.94
C GLU A 80 -32.52 -17.61 -8.18
N GLN A 81 -31.59 -16.77 -8.60
CA GLN A 81 -30.51 -17.16 -9.49
C GLN A 81 -29.29 -17.16 -8.60
N GLY A 82 -28.69 -18.35 -8.54
CA GLY A 82 -27.75 -18.77 -7.52
C GLY A 82 -26.66 -17.75 -7.23
N LEU A 83 -26.19 -17.82 -5.98
CA LEU A 83 -24.90 -17.37 -5.49
C LEU A 83 -24.10 -16.65 -6.59
N ILE A 84 -24.16 -15.31 -6.62
CA ILE A 84 -23.08 -14.58 -7.29
C ILE A 84 -21.88 -14.82 -6.39
N GLU A 85 -21.18 -15.94 -6.64
CA GLU A 85 -19.79 -16.17 -6.30
C GLU A 85 -18.98 -15.08 -7.02
N SER A 86 -19.09 -13.85 -6.53
CA SER A 86 -18.28 -12.74 -6.97
C SER A 86 -16.87 -13.05 -6.52
N THR A 87 -16.09 -13.69 -7.38
CA THR A 87 -14.63 -13.70 -7.23
C THR A 87 -14.21 -12.24 -7.00
N GLY A 88 -13.59 -11.95 -5.85
CA GLY A 88 -13.24 -10.58 -5.49
C GLY A 88 -12.41 -9.94 -6.61
N PRO A 89 -12.55 -8.62 -6.86
CA PRO A 89 -11.81 -7.96 -7.93
C PRO A 89 -10.32 -8.27 -7.79
N ALA A 90 -9.64 -8.42 -8.93
CA ALA A 90 -8.21 -8.64 -8.94
C ALA A 90 -7.51 -7.55 -8.10
N GLY A 91 -6.51 -7.95 -7.32
CA GLY A 91 -5.76 -7.00 -6.48
C GLY A 91 -5.15 -5.89 -7.32
N PRO A 92 -4.90 -4.69 -6.75
CA PRO A 92 -4.25 -3.62 -7.49
C PRO A 92 -2.90 -4.10 -8.04
N ALA A 93 -2.50 -3.56 -9.19
CA ALA A 93 -1.17 -3.82 -9.74
C ALA A 93 -0.09 -3.47 -8.71
N GLY A 94 0.95 -4.30 -8.62
CA GLY A 94 2.08 -4.03 -7.74
C GLY A 94 2.78 -2.71 -8.10
N PRO A 95 3.50 -2.07 -7.15
CA PRO A 95 4.25 -0.86 -7.44
C PRO A 95 5.31 -1.13 -8.54
N ALA A 96 5.68 -0.08 -9.27
CA ALA A 96 6.78 -0.15 -10.22
C ALA A 96 8.07 -0.60 -9.52
N GLY A 97 8.85 -1.46 -10.17
CA GLY A 97 10.16 -1.86 -9.67
C GLY A 97 11.10 -0.67 -9.51
N ALA A 98 12.00 -0.74 -8.51
CA ALA A 98 13.00 0.31 -8.28
C ALA A 98 13.86 0.54 -9.53
N THR A 99 14.32 1.78 -9.73
CA THR A 99 15.24 2.08 -10.82
C THR A 99 16.56 1.33 -10.63
N GLY A 100 17.12 0.82 -11.73
CA GLY A 100 18.41 0.13 -11.70
C GLY A 100 19.55 1.04 -11.25
N PRO A 101 20.62 0.49 -10.63
CA PRO A 101 21.76 1.29 -10.20
C PRO A 101 22.46 1.97 -11.39
N SER A 102 23.12 3.10 -11.13
CA SER A 102 23.98 3.76 -12.12
C SER A 102 25.06 2.81 -12.64
N GLY A 103 25.37 2.91 -13.94
CA GLY A 103 26.43 2.13 -14.57
C GLY A 103 27.82 2.43 -13.99
N PRO A 104 28.80 1.52 -14.15
CA PRO A 104 30.17 1.74 -13.68
C PRO A 104 30.79 2.97 -14.37
N ALA A 105 31.76 3.60 -13.70
CA ALA A 105 32.54 4.68 -14.29
C ALA A 105 33.25 4.21 -15.57
N GLY A 106 33.33 5.10 -16.57
CA GLY A 106 34.05 4.83 -17.81
C GLY A 106 35.56 4.60 -17.59
N PRO A 107 36.25 3.93 -18.54
CA PRO A 107 37.69 3.73 -18.45
C PRO A 107 38.44 5.07 -18.39
N ALA A 108 39.63 5.08 -17.79
CA ALA A 108 40.50 6.25 -17.79
C ALA A 108 40.84 6.67 -19.22
N GLY A 109 40.90 7.98 -19.47
CA GLY A 109 41.31 8.53 -20.76
C GLY A 109 42.75 8.14 -21.14
N PRO A 110 43.12 8.23 -22.44
CA PRO A 110 44.48 7.93 -22.89
C PRO A 110 45.50 8.86 -22.21
N ALA A 111 46.73 8.36 -22.05
CA ALA A 111 47.83 9.18 -21.53
C ALA A 111 48.03 10.43 -22.40
N GLY A 112 48.41 11.55 -21.76
CA GLY A 112 48.71 12.79 -22.45
C GLY A 112 49.90 12.64 -23.44
N PRO A 113 50.04 13.56 -24.41
CA PRO A 113 51.18 13.57 -25.32
C PRO A 113 52.49 13.67 -24.54
N ALA A 114 53.56 13.08 -25.08
CA ALA A 114 54.90 13.22 -24.51
C ALA A 114 55.29 14.70 -24.45
N GLY A 115 56.02 15.08 -23.40
CA GLY A 115 56.53 16.45 -23.25
C GLY A 115 57.44 16.87 -24.41
N GLU A 116 57.54 18.18 -24.65
CA GLU A 116 58.44 18.71 -25.67
C GLU A 116 59.89 18.28 -25.43
N ALA A 117 60.61 17.97 -26.50
CA ALA A 117 62.02 17.61 -26.40
C ALA A 117 62.81 18.78 -25.80
N GLY A 118 63.68 18.48 -24.83
CA GLY A 118 64.54 19.49 -24.21
C GLY A 118 65.44 20.20 -25.24
N PRO A 119 65.91 21.42 -24.94
CA PRO A 119 66.79 22.18 -25.83
C PRO A 119 68.06 21.39 -26.17
N LYS A 120 68.56 21.53 -27.40
CA LYS A 120 69.70 20.76 -27.93
C LYS A 120 70.99 21.01 -27.12
N GLY A 121 71.31 20.07 -26.24
CA GLY A 121 72.60 19.83 -25.57
C GLY A 121 72.84 18.32 -25.49
N ASP A 122 74.06 17.89 -25.12
CA ASP A 122 74.49 16.48 -25.12
C ASP A 122 73.40 15.53 -24.60
N LYS A 123 72.84 14.72 -25.52
CA LYS A 123 71.77 13.72 -25.34
C LYS A 123 70.79 14.05 -24.20
N GLY A 124 69.81 14.92 -24.48
CA GLY A 124 68.71 15.17 -23.55
C GLY A 124 67.94 13.89 -23.18
N ASP A 125 67.55 13.79 -21.90
CA ASP A 125 66.75 12.69 -21.37
C ASP A 125 65.40 12.59 -22.09
N GLN A 126 64.88 11.36 -22.24
CA GLN A 126 63.55 11.13 -22.78
C GLN A 126 62.53 11.86 -21.90
N GLY A 127 61.67 12.68 -22.52
CA GLY A 127 60.64 13.43 -21.78
C GLY A 127 59.71 12.51 -20.98
N ASP A 128 59.29 12.98 -19.81
CA ASP A 128 58.41 12.23 -18.90
C ASP A 128 57.09 11.84 -19.58
N VAL A 129 56.56 10.67 -19.22
CA VAL A 129 55.23 10.23 -19.64
C VAL A 129 54.19 11.20 -19.08
N GLY A 130 53.31 11.71 -19.93
CA GLY A 130 52.24 12.61 -19.52
C GLY A 130 51.31 11.99 -18.46
N PRO A 131 50.61 12.81 -17.66
CA PRO A 131 49.70 12.32 -16.63
C PRO A 131 48.60 11.44 -17.24
N ALA A 132 48.10 10.49 -16.44
CA ALA A 132 46.93 9.70 -16.81
C ALA A 132 45.72 10.62 -17.06
N GLY A 133 44.90 10.29 -18.06
CA GLY A 133 43.67 11.02 -18.34
C GLY A 133 42.65 10.93 -17.19
N PRO A 134 41.67 11.84 -17.12
CA PRO A 134 40.62 11.79 -16.12
C PRO A 134 39.81 10.48 -16.23
N VAL A 135 39.24 10.05 -15.10
CA VAL A 135 38.28 8.93 -15.05
C VAL A 135 37.02 9.35 -15.83
N GLY A 136 36.46 8.44 -16.63
CA GLY A 136 35.23 8.71 -17.36
C GLY A 136 34.03 8.94 -16.43
N GLU A 137 33.05 9.71 -16.89
CA GLU A 137 31.82 9.96 -16.13
C GLU A 137 31.07 8.65 -15.81
N ALA A 138 30.25 8.68 -14.76
CA ALA A 138 29.37 7.57 -14.44
C ALA A 138 28.41 7.28 -15.60
N GLY A 139 28.13 6.00 -15.84
CA GLY A 139 27.14 5.60 -16.84
C GLY A 139 25.72 6.10 -16.47
N PRO A 140 24.80 6.19 -17.45
CA PRO A 140 23.43 6.60 -17.19
C PRO A 140 22.74 5.66 -16.18
N GLU A 141 21.70 6.17 -15.53
CA GLU A 141 20.82 5.37 -14.67
C GLU A 141 20.17 4.23 -15.48
N GLY A 142 19.98 3.07 -14.84
CA GLY A 142 19.32 1.93 -15.47
C GLY A 142 17.83 2.20 -15.75
N PRO A 143 17.19 1.46 -16.66
CA PRO A 143 15.75 1.59 -16.88
C PRO A 143 14.96 1.22 -15.61
N ALA A 144 13.75 1.77 -15.49
CA ALA A 144 12.80 1.36 -14.46
C ALA A 144 12.47 -0.13 -14.58
N GLY A 145 12.31 -0.81 -13.45
CA GLY A 145 11.87 -2.21 -13.42
C GLY A 145 10.44 -2.37 -13.96
N PRO A 146 10.06 -3.59 -14.39
CA PRO A 146 8.69 -3.86 -14.82
C PRO A 146 7.70 -3.62 -13.68
N ALA A 147 6.44 -3.35 -14.05
CA ALA A 147 5.34 -3.30 -13.08
C ALA A 147 5.18 -4.66 -12.40
N GLY A 148 4.83 -4.67 -11.11
CA GLY A 148 4.51 -5.91 -10.41
C GLY A 148 3.25 -6.57 -10.96
N ASP A 149 3.20 -7.90 -10.89
CA ASP A 149 2.04 -8.67 -11.33
C ASP A 149 0.76 -8.24 -10.61
N VAL A 150 -0.37 -8.40 -11.29
CA VAL A 150 -1.69 -8.21 -10.70
C VAL A 150 -1.89 -9.23 -9.58
N GLY A 151 -2.36 -8.78 -8.42
CA GLY A 151 -2.63 -9.67 -7.30
C GLY A 151 -3.68 -10.74 -7.64
N PRO A 152 -3.62 -11.92 -7.01
CA PRO A 152 -4.59 -12.99 -7.28
C PRO A 152 -6.01 -12.50 -7.02
N ALA A 153 -6.97 -13.07 -7.74
CA ALA A 153 -8.38 -12.78 -7.49
C ALA A 153 -8.76 -13.16 -6.06
N GLY A 154 -9.69 -12.40 -5.46
CA GLY A 154 -10.14 -12.65 -4.09
C GLY A 154 -10.81 -14.03 -3.98
N ALA A 155 -10.68 -14.67 -2.82
CA ALA A 155 -11.32 -15.95 -2.56
C ALA A 155 -12.85 -15.85 -2.75
N THR A 156 -13.42 -16.89 -3.34
CA THR A 156 -14.87 -17.08 -3.42
C THR A 156 -15.47 -17.11 -2.02
N GLY A 157 -16.48 -16.28 -1.77
CA GLY A 157 -17.21 -16.18 -0.50
C GLY A 157 -18.41 -17.09 -0.42
#